data_AF-A0A0N1KXN7-F1
#
_entry.id   AF-A0A0N1KXN7-F1
#
_cell.length_a   1.000
_cell.length_b   1.000
_cell.length_c   1.000
_cell.angle_alpha   90.00
_cell.angle_beta   90.00
_cell.angle_gamma   90.00
#
_symmetry.space_group_name_H-M   'P 1'
#
loop_
_entity.id
_entity.type
_entity.pdbx_description
1 polymer ?
#
loop_
_entity_poly.entity_id
_entity_poly.type
_entity_poly.pdbx_seq_one_letter_code
_entity_poly.pdbx_strand_id
1 'polypeptide(L)'
;MTPIRTSDKDESDWLATFGDFRLLVEEKTKIENEQADLERREKLARGEVHGSTLPLVHNNRLSGIVRKAAKQLASTASDIDHHCRVVWFTGTGFDAEAKHYQFMATLYGSTKIFELNRPGLKDCYFFRNADFYRFKDQLDGAVVAYLKGDQVTVKLCLNPYAAGWEALRDSVFAANFKLGLIDPVAEEAAGDAYIADTDLDRANPHGIVRFLEQKYALEQAQNMDMHLASALVAMPR
;
A
#
# COMPACT_ATOMS: atom_id res chain seq x y z
N MET A 1 15.15 -10.75 14.29
CA MET A 1 15.26 -9.31 13.99
C MET A 1 16.11 -8.69 15.07
N THR A 2 16.99 -7.76 14.71
CA THR A 2 17.80 -7.01 15.67
C THR A 2 17.31 -5.57 15.66
N PRO A 3 16.94 -5.00 16.83
CA PRO A 3 16.58 -3.59 16.89
C PRO A 3 17.81 -2.74 16.58
N ILE A 4 17.62 -1.68 15.81
CA ILE A 4 18.67 -0.70 15.56
C ILE A 4 18.63 0.31 16.71
N ARG A 5 19.80 0.62 17.28
CA ARG A 5 19.87 1.53 18.43
C ARG A 5 19.46 2.93 17.99
N THR A 6 18.37 3.44 18.55
CA THR A 6 17.92 4.81 18.34
C THR A 6 19.04 5.78 18.76
N SER A 7 19.58 6.51 17.78
CA SER A 7 20.53 7.61 17.99
C SER A 7 19.80 8.96 17.93
N ASP A 8 20.53 10.08 17.92
CA ASP A 8 19.95 11.41 17.65
C ASP A 8 19.47 11.57 16.19
N LYS A 9 19.72 10.58 15.33
CA LYS A 9 19.25 10.53 13.94
C LYS A 9 17.93 9.74 13.82
N ASP A 10 17.08 10.16 12.89
CA ASP A 10 15.91 9.41 12.43
C ASP A 10 16.38 8.13 11.71
N GLU A 11 16.37 6.99 12.41
CA GLU A 11 16.83 5.69 11.92
C GLU A 11 15.67 4.70 11.76
N SER A 12 15.95 3.60 11.05
CA SER A 12 15.05 2.46 10.86
C SER A 12 14.90 1.69 12.15
N ASP A 13 13.72 1.14 12.42
CA ASP A 13 13.49 0.37 13.64
C ASP A 13 14.27 -0.97 13.69
N TRP A 14 14.39 -1.67 12.57
CA TRP A 14 14.90 -3.05 12.57
C TRP A 14 15.83 -3.40 11.41
N LEU A 15 16.78 -4.29 11.70
CA LEU A 15 17.46 -5.14 10.71
C LEU A 15 16.95 -6.58 10.85
N ALA A 16 16.21 -7.05 9.85
CA ALA A 16 15.73 -8.43 9.77
C ALA A 16 16.67 -9.27 8.92
N THR A 17 16.98 -10.48 9.39
CA THR A 17 17.91 -11.40 8.71
C THR A 17 17.22 -12.72 8.43
N PHE A 18 17.25 -13.16 7.17
CA PHE A 18 16.66 -14.39 6.66
C PHE A 18 17.74 -15.18 5.90
N GLY A 19 18.51 -15.99 6.62
CA GLY A 19 19.76 -16.55 6.09
C GLY A 19 20.76 -15.42 5.79
N ASP A 20 21.26 -15.36 4.57
CA ASP A 20 22.15 -14.28 4.13
C ASP A 20 21.40 -13.01 3.71
N PHE A 21 20.07 -13.08 3.52
CA PHE A 21 19.27 -11.94 3.11
C PHE A 21 19.00 -11.00 4.29
N ARG A 22 19.25 -9.70 4.10
CA ARG A 22 19.12 -8.66 5.13
C ARG A 22 18.18 -7.56 4.67
N LEU A 23 17.24 -7.21 5.53
CA LEU A 23 16.15 -6.30 5.24
C LEU A 23 16.12 -5.20 6.30
N LEU A 24 16.26 -3.95 5.87
CA LEU A 24 15.94 -2.81 6.72
C LEU A 24 14.42 -2.65 6.76
N VAL A 25 13.87 -2.58 7.97
CA VAL A 25 12.43 -2.45 8.20
C VAL A 25 12.18 -1.24 9.08
N GLU A 26 11.31 -0.36 8.59
CA GLU A 26 10.77 0.74 9.37
C GLU A 26 9.29 0.48 9.67
N GLU A 27 8.92 0.40 10.95
CA GLU A 27 7.58 0.07 11.39
C GLU A 27 6.71 1.33 11.55
N LYS A 28 5.50 1.28 11.01
CA LYS A 28 4.51 2.34 11.11
C LYS A 28 3.16 1.76 11.48
N THR A 29 2.74 2.01 12.71
CA THR A 29 1.40 1.66 13.16
C THR A 29 0.49 2.88 13.11
N LYS A 30 -0.68 2.73 12.50
CA LYS A 30 -1.70 3.78 12.47
C LYS A 30 -2.89 3.35 13.32
N ILE A 31 -2.92 3.90 14.52
CA ILE A 31 -4.00 3.73 15.49
C ILE A 31 -5.16 4.66 15.11
N GLU A 32 -6.37 4.19 15.38
CA GLU A 32 -7.61 4.95 15.18
C GLU A 32 -7.55 6.31 15.89
N ASN A 33 -8.24 7.30 15.32
CA ASN A 33 -8.40 8.57 16.02
C ASN A 33 -9.32 8.33 17.23
N GLU A 34 -8.82 8.58 18.44
CA GLU A 34 -9.57 8.38 19.69
C GLU A 34 -10.94 9.07 19.67
N GLN A 35 -11.01 10.27 19.08
CA GLN A 35 -12.27 11.01 18.94
C GLN A 35 -13.27 10.26 18.04
N ALA A 36 -12.79 9.67 16.95
CA ALA A 36 -13.65 8.90 16.04
C ALA A 36 -14.11 7.58 16.66
N ASP A 37 -13.26 6.93 17.46
CA ASP A 37 -13.65 5.74 18.25
C ASP A 37 -14.70 6.10 19.30
N LEU A 38 -14.52 7.22 20.01
CA LEU A 38 -15.49 7.69 21.01
C LEU A 38 -16.86 7.98 20.39
N GLU A 39 -16.89 8.77 19.30
CA GLU A 39 -18.13 9.09 18.58
C GLU A 39 -18.84 7.83 18.07
N ARG A 40 -18.08 6.84 17.59
CA ARG A 40 -18.62 5.54 17.18
C ARG A 40 -19.24 4.80 18.35
N ARG A 41 -18.54 4.72 19.49
CA ARG A 41 -19.03 4.03 20.70
C ARG A 41 -20.31 4.69 21.23
N GLU A 42 -20.37 6.01 21.25
CA GLU A 42 -21.55 6.75 21.71
C GLU A 42 -22.77 6.51 20.81
N LYS A 43 -22.59 6.52 19.48
CA LYS A 43 -23.67 6.18 18.53
C LYS A 43 -24.19 4.77 18.75
N LEU A 44 -23.28 3.80 18.85
CA LEU A 44 -23.64 2.40 19.06
C LEU A 44 -24.33 2.19 20.42
N ALA A 45 -23.92 2.91 21.47
CA ALA A 45 -24.54 2.84 22.80
C ALA A 45 -25.99 3.37 22.80
N ARG A 46 -26.33 4.30 21.90
CA ARG A 46 -27.71 4.78 21.71
C ARG A 46 -28.56 3.88 20.80
N GLY A 47 -28.02 2.73 20.35
CA GLY A 47 -28.69 1.84 19.41
C GLY A 47 -28.71 2.36 17.97
N GLU A 48 -27.91 3.39 17.66
CA GLU A 48 -27.81 3.94 16.31
C GLU A 48 -26.84 3.12 15.46
N VAL A 49 -27.02 3.16 14.14
CA VAL A 49 -26.09 2.58 13.17
C VAL A 49 -24.91 3.53 12.97
N HIS A 50 -23.68 3.00 13.08
CA HIS A 50 -22.49 3.73 12.66
C HIS A 50 -22.07 3.25 11.27
N GLY A 51 -22.23 4.10 10.25
CA GLY A 51 -21.75 3.85 8.90
C GLY A 51 -20.52 4.69 8.56
N SER A 52 -19.55 4.11 7.85
CA SER A 52 -18.43 4.81 7.23
C SER A 52 -18.34 4.44 5.74
N THR A 53 -17.88 5.39 4.93
CA THR A 53 -17.52 5.14 3.53
C THR A 53 -16.20 5.82 3.26
N LEU A 54 -15.20 5.03 2.89
CA LEU A 54 -13.83 5.51 2.76
C LEU A 54 -13.35 5.33 1.32
N PRO A 55 -12.90 6.40 0.64
CA PRO A 55 -12.37 6.30 -0.71
C PRO A 55 -11.01 5.59 -0.71
N LEU A 56 -10.89 4.55 -1.54
CA LEU A 56 -9.68 3.75 -1.72
C LEU A 56 -8.78 4.38 -2.80
N VAL A 57 -8.38 5.62 -2.53
CA VAL A 57 -7.52 6.44 -3.40
C VAL A 57 -6.31 6.95 -2.61
N HIS A 58 -5.37 7.57 -3.33
CA HIS A 58 -4.21 8.22 -2.73
C HIS A 58 -4.58 9.12 -1.55
N ASN A 59 -3.81 9.02 -0.46
CA ASN A 59 -4.03 9.82 0.74
C ASN A 59 -2.74 10.53 1.18
N ASN A 60 -2.77 11.88 1.19
CA ASN A 60 -1.60 12.69 1.55
C ASN A 60 -1.08 12.45 2.98
N ARG A 61 -1.95 12.06 3.93
CA ARG A 61 -1.50 11.73 5.29
C ARG A 61 -0.76 10.39 5.31
N LEU A 62 -1.23 9.39 4.55
CA LEU A 62 -0.51 8.12 4.39
C LEU A 62 0.80 8.33 3.64
N SER A 63 0.82 9.14 2.58
CA SER A 63 2.06 9.50 1.88
C SER A 63 3.05 10.25 2.78
N GLY A 64 2.54 11.07 3.71
CA GLY A 64 3.35 11.67 4.76
C GLY A 64 4.04 10.64 5.67
N ILE A 65 3.41 9.49 5.93
CA ILE A 65 3.99 8.37 6.69
C ILE A 65 5.06 7.68 5.85
N VAL A 66 4.75 7.35 4.60
CA VAL A 66 5.70 6.70 3.67
C VAL A 66 6.96 7.55 3.49
N ARG A 67 6.79 8.87 3.30
CA ARG A 67 7.91 9.82 3.20
C ARG A 67 8.81 9.81 4.42
N LYS A 68 8.24 9.74 5.64
CA LYS A 68 9.04 9.68 6.87
C LYS A 68 9.80 8.37 6.96
N ALA A 69 9.12 7.25 6.68
CA ALA A 69 9.75 5.94 6.68
C ALA A 69 10.88 5.83 5.65
N ALA A 70 10.67 6.32 4.43
CA ALA A 70 11.69 6.37 3.38
C ALA A 70 12.94 7.16 3.81
N LYS A 71 12.77 8.28 4.54
CA LYS A 71 13.90 9.04 5.08
C LYS A 71 14.69 8.27 6.14
N GLN A 72 13.99 7.60 7.06
CA GLN A 72 14.60 6.78 8.10
C GLN A 72 15.37 5.59 7.50
N LEU A 73 14.77 4.91 6.52
CA LEU A 73 15.41 3.83 5.77
C LEU A 73 16.66 4.29 5.02
N ALA A 74 16.58 5.44 4.35
CA ALA A 74 17.74 6.02 3.66
C ALA A 74 18.86 6.45 4.61
N SER A 75 18.51 6.99 5.79
CA SER A 75 19.47 7.37 6.83
C SER A 75 20.24 6.15 7.35
N THR A 76 19.54 5.06 7.65
CA THR A 76 20.18 3.82 8.12
C THR A 76 20.97 3.10 7.03
N ALA A 77 20.51 3.19 5.77
CA ALA A 77 21.12 2.52 4.63
C ALA A 77 22.57 2.96 4.36
N SER A 78 23.01 4.14 4.82
CA SER A 78 24.41 4.57 4.68
C SER A 78 25.36 3.85 5.63
N ASP A 79 24.84 3.32 6.73
CA ASP A 79 25.64 2.87 7.88
C ASP A 79 25.56 1.35 8.10
N ILE A 80 24.56 0.69 7.51
CA ILE A 80 24.28 -0.75 7.73
C ILE A 80 24.22 -1.48 6.40
N ASP A 81 24.96 -2.59 6.31
CA ASP A 81 24.90 -3.51 5.16
C ASP A 81 23.56 -4.28 5.10
N HIS A 82 22.88 -4.15 3.96
CA HIS A 82 21.53 -4.66 3.73
C HIS A 82 21.29 -4.94 2.23
N HIS A 83 20.26 -5.73 1.93
CA HIS A 83 19.87 -6.04 0.55
C HIS A 83 18.69 -5.19 0.09
N CYS A 84 17.69 -4.99 0.96
CA CYS A 84 16.47 -4.25 0.63
C CYS A 84 15.96 -3.43 1.82
N ARG A 85 15.09 -2.49 1.52
CA ARG A 85 14.43 -1.58 2.48
C ARG A 85 12.92 -1.66 2.30
N VAL A 86 12.20 -1.90 3.39
CA VAL A 86 10.74 -1.93 3.38
C VAL A 86 10.16 -1.11 4.51
N VAL A 87 9.00 -0.52 4.26
CA VAL A 87 8.13 -0.02 5.33
C VAL A 87 7.18 -1.13 5.75
N TRP A 88 7.01 -1.33 7.06
CA TRP A 88 5.99 -2.21 7.63
C TRP A 88 4.85 -1.38 8.18
N PHE A 89 3.70 -1.38 7.50
CA PHE A 89 2.52 -0.65 7.92
C PHE A 89 1.49 -1.60 8.55
N THR A 90 1.04 -1.28 9.77
CA THR A 90 -0.07 -2.00 10.42
C THR A 90 -1.25 -1.06 10.66
N GLY A 91 -2.37 -1.34 10.00
CA GLY A 91 -3.66 -0.71 10.27
C GLY A 91 -4.35 -1.37 11.45
N THR A 92 -4.85 -0.57 12.40
CA THR A 92 -5.62 -1.06 13.55
C THR A 92 -6.91 -0.23 13.74
N GLY A 93 -7.86 -0.76 14.51
CA GLY A 93 -9.16 -0.13 14.74
C GLY A 93 -10.27 -0.59 13.79
N PHE A 94 -11.42 0.06 13.85
CA PHE A 94 -12.58 -0.21 13.03
C PHE A 94 -12.33 0.00 11.53
N ASP A 95 -11.65 1.08 11.14
CA ASP A 95 -11.31 1.35 9.73
C ASP A 95 -10.01 0.65 9.24
N ALA A 96 -9.46 -0.32 10.00
CA ALA A 96 -8.15 -0.93 9.71
C ALA A 96 -8.04 -1.50 8.29
N GLU A 97 -9.07 -2.25 7.86
CA GLU A 97 -9.16 -2.83 6.51
C GLU A 97 -9.20 -1.73 5.42
N ALA A 98 -10.00 -0.68 5.65
CA ALA A 98 -10.07 0.46 4.75
C ALA A 98 -8.72 1.18 4.61
N LYS A 99 -8.01 1.35 5.73
CA LYS A 99 -6.67 1.97 5.75
C LYS A 99 -5.61 1.10 5.11
N HIS A 100 -5.71 -0.22 5.21
CA HIS A 100 -4.85 -1.16 4.49
C HIS A 100 -4.97 -0.96 2.98
N TYR A 101 -6.19 -1.00 2.42
CA TYR A 101 -6.40 -0.77 0.99
C TYR A 101 -6.03 0.65 0.56
N GLN A 102 -6.34 1.67 1.36
CA GLN A 102 -5.97 3.06 1.06
C GLN A 102 -4.44 3.27 1.09
N PHE A 103 -3.71 2.56 1.95
CA PHE A 103 -2.25 2.60 1.99
C PHE A 103 -1.67 1.98 0.72
N MET A 104 -2.15 0.81 0.29
CA MET A 104 -1.73 0.22 -0.98
C MET A 104 -2.05 1.13 -2.19
N ALA A 105 -3.25 1.73 -2.22
CA ALA A 105 -3.61 2.69 -3.26
C ALA A 105 -2.71 3.94 -3.28
N THR A 106 -2.20 4.34 -2.10
CA THR A 106 -1.24 5.44 -1.95
C THR A 106 0.17 5.05 -2.41
N LEU A 107 0.63 3.84 -2.05
CA LEU A 107 1.93 3.31 -2.50
C LEU A 107 2.00 3.26 -4.02
N TYR A 108 0.96 2.69 -4.65
CA TYR A 108 0.92 2.47 -6.07
C TYR A 108 0.30 3.59 -6.89
N GLY A 109 -0.35 4.58 -6.27
CA GLY A 109 -1.15 5.57 -7.00
C GLY A 109 -2.22 4.91 -7.87
N SER A 110 -2.85 3.84 -7.39
CA SER A 110 -3.69 2.97 -8.22
C SER A 110 -5.13 3.48 -8.38
N THR A 111 -5.80 2.93 -9.39
CA THR A 111 -7.25 3.01 -9.63
C THR A 111 -7.71 1.70 -10.25
N LYS A 112 -9.01 1.55 -10.50
CA LYS A 112 -9.52 0.46 -11.33
C LYS A 112 -9.79 0.96 -12.75
N ILE A 113 -9.53 0.13 -13.75
CA ILE A 113 -9.87 0.39 -15.15
C ILE A 113 -10.88 -0.66 -15.61
N PHE A 114 -11.92 -0.20 -16.31
CA PHE A 114 -12.89 -1.05 -16.99
C PHE A 114 -13.12 -0.55 -18.41
N GLU A 115 -13.58 -1.45 -19.27
CA GLU A 115 -14.04 -1.16 -20.64
C GLU A 115 -15.56 -1.31 -20.69
N LEU A 116 -16.26 -0.41 -21.40
CA LEU A 116 -17.72 -0.53 -21.52
C LEU A 116 -18.15 -1.77 -22.31
N ASN A 117 -17.33 -2.18 -23.27
CA ASN A 117 -17.65 -3.26 -24.20
C ASN A 117 -17.08 -4.62 -23.77
N ARG A 118 -16.32 -4.68 -22.67
CA ARG A 118 -15.74 -5.93 -22.15
C ARG A 118 -15.96 -6.04 -20.65
N PRO A 119 -16.50 -7.18 -20.17
CA PRO A 119 -16.63 -7.40 -18.74
C PRO A 119 -15.25 -7.54 -18.11
N GLY A 120 -14.95 -6.71 -17.11
CA GLY A 120 -13.71 -6.82 -16.36
C GLY A 120 -13.34 -5.51 -15.68
N LEU A 121 -12.92 -5.62 -14.42
CA LEU A 121 -12.39 -4.51 -13.64
C LEU A 121 -10.98 -4.91 -13.21
N LYS A 122 -9.97 -4.24 -13.74
CA LYS A 122 -8.56 -4.54 -13.43
C LYS A 122 -7.92 -3.42 -12.64
N ASP A 123 -6.95 -3.76 -11.81
CA ASP A 123 -6.09 -2.75 -11.19
C ASP A 123 -5.26 -2.04 -12.26
N CYS A 124 -5.11 -0.72 -12.11
CA CYS A 124 -4.10 0.04 -12.84
C CYS A 124 -3.15 0.65 -11.84
N TYR A 125 -1.92 0.14 -11.83
CA TYR A 125 -0.84 0.66 -11.02
C TYR A 125 -0.27 1.94 -11.66
N PHE A 126 0.21 2.85 -10.80
CA PHE A 126 0.87 4.08 -11.17
C PHE A 126 0.02 5.04 -12.02
N PHE A 127 -1.32 4.90 -11.98
CA PHE A 127 -2.23 5.81 -12.68
C PHE A 127 -2.07 7.26 -12.19
N ARG A 128 -1.86 7.41 -10.88
CA ARG A 128 -1.66 8.68 -10.17
C ARG A 128 -0.24 8.81 -9.66
N ASN A 129 0.02 9.92 -8.97
CA ASN A 129 1.22 10.04 -8.14
C ASN A 129 1.27 8.87 -7.15
N ALA A 130 2.37 8.12 -7.20
CA ALA A 130 2.60 6.91 -6.44
C ALA A 130 3.84 7.08 -5.56
N ASP A 131 3.75 6.73 -4.29
CA ASP A 131 4.88 6.85 -3.38
C ASP A 131 6.02 5.89 -3.73
N PHE A 132 5.72 4.72 -4.27
CA PHE A 132 6.74 3.79 -4.78
C PHE A 132 7.56 4.39 -5.92
N TYR A 133 6.92 5.11 -6.86
CA TYR A 133 7.67 5.82 -7.89
C TYR A 133 8.50 6.97 -7.29
N ARG A 134 7.90 7.74 -6.37
CA ARG A 134 8.53 8.91 -5.74
C ARG A 134 9.75 8.56 -4.89
N PHE A 135 9.70 7.43 -4.19
CA PHE A 135 10.73 6.99 -3.24
C PHE A 135 11.44 5.71 -3.71
N LYS A 136 11.52 5.50 -5.03
CA LYS A 136 12.13 4.32 -5.64
C LYS A 136 13.59 4.08 -5.22
N ASP A 137 14.31 5.15 -4.91
CA ASP A 137 15.70 5.06 -4.46
C ASP A 137 15.81 4.77 -2.96
N GLN A 138 14.69 4.76 -2.20
CA GLN A 138 14.65 4.55 -0.75
C GLN A 138 13.78 3.37 -0.29
N LEU A 139 12.86 2.90 -1.13
CA LEU A 139 11.87 1.87 -0.79
C LEU A 139 11.81 0.78 -1.85
N ASP A 140 12.24 -0.42 -1.50
CA ASP A 140 12.19 -1.60 -2.37
C ASP A 140 10.82 -2.31 -2.30
N GLY A 141 10.07 -2.09 -1.22
CA GLY A 141 8.70 -2.56 -1.07
C GLY A 141 8.04 -2.10 0.22
N ALA A 142 6.88 -2.68 0.52
CA ALA A 142 6.15 -2.43 1.75
C ALA A 142 5.44 -3.70 2.22
N VAL A 143 5.46 -3.95 3.53
CA VAL A 143 4.52 -4.89 4.15
C VAL A 143 3.33 -4.08 4.63
N VAL A 144 2.12 -4.49 4.25
CA VAL A 144 0.88 -3.84 4.66
C VAL A 144 0.01 -4.86 5.36
N ALA A 145 -0.28 -4.62 6.63
CA ALA A 145 -1.05 -5.51 7.48
C ALA A 145 -2.29 -4.80 8.05
N TYR A 146 -3.32 -5.57 8.35
CA TYR A 146 -4.39 -5.13 9.25
C TYR A 146 -4.89 -6.27 10.12
N LEU A 147 -5.45 -5.91 11.27
CA LEU A 147 -6.05 -6.82 12.23
C LEU A 147 -7.58 -6.75 12.15
N LYS A 148 -8.24 -7.91 12.15
CA LYS A 148 -9.70 -8.04 12.22
C LYS A 148 -10.05 -9.15 13.20
N GLY A 149 -10.36 -8.76 14.44
CA GLY A 149 -10.43 -9.72 15.55
C GLY A 149 -9.07 -10.39 15.77
N ASP A 150 -9.06 -11.72 15.85
CA ASP A 150 -7.83 -12.52 16.03
C ASP A 150 -7.12 -12.86 14.71
N GLN A 151 -7.63 -12.37 13.58
CA GLN A 151 -7.04 -12.61 12.27
C GLN A 151 -6.17 -11.44 11.84
N VAL A 152 -5.00 -11.77 11.28
CA VAL A 152 -4.11 -10.81 10.61
C VAL A 152 -4.14 -11.08 9.11
N THR A 153 -4.36 -10.03 8.33
CA THR A 153 -4.13 -10.06 6.88
C THR A 153 -2.87 -9.28 6.59
N VAL A 154 -1.96 -9.88 5.83
CA VAL A 154 -0.67 -9.27 5.48
C VAL A 154 -0.43 -9.39 3.99
N LYS A 155 0.00 -8.29 3.37
CA LYS A 155 0.43 -8.21 1.98
C LYS A 155 1.87 -7.70 1.90
N LEU A 156 2.66 -8.27 0.99
CA LEU A 156 3.97 -7.73 0.59
C LEU A 156 3.80 -7.07 -0.78
N CYS A 157 3.95 -5.76 -0.82
CA CYS A 157 3.85 -4.93 -2.01
C CYS A 157 5.25 -4.64 -2.55
N LEU A 158 5.53 -5.05 -3.78
CA LEU A 158 6.82 -4.80 -4.43
C LEU A 158 6.83 -3.44 -5.13
N ASN A 159 7.97 -2.74 -5.07
CA ASN A 159 8.16 -1.51 -5.84
C ASN A 159 8.94 -1.79 -7.13
N PRO A 160 8.28 -1.96 -8.29
CA PRO A 160 8.98 -2.30 -9.54
C PRO A 160 9.93 -1.20 -10.06
N TYR A 161 9.90 0.01 -9.48
CA TYR A 161 10.83 1.08 -9.84
C TYR A 161 12.11 1.10 -9.00
N ALA A 162 12.17 0.34 -7.90
CA ALA A 162 13.33 0.31 -7.01
C ALA A 162 14.38 -0.68 -7.49
N ALA A 163 15.67 -0.34 -7.43
CA ALA A 163 16.72 -1.23 -7.93
C ALA A 163 16.75 -2.62 -7.25
N GLY A 164 16.33 -2.72 -5.98
CA GLY A 164 16.33 -3.96 -5.21
C GLY A 164 15.07 -4.82 -5.34
N TRP A 165 14.09 -4.45 -6.18
CA TRP A 165 12.77 -5.09 -6.18
C TRP A 165 12.78 -6.57 -6.56
N GLU A 166 13.60 -6.96 -7.55
CA GLU A 166 13.74 -8.36 -7.96
C GLU A 166 14.42 -9.19 -6.86
N ALA A 167 15.45 -8.63 -6.22
CA ALA A 167 16.10 -9.27 -5.08
C ALA A 167 15.10 -9.47 -3.92
N LEU A 168 14.20 -8.52 -3.69
CA LEU A 168 13.11 -8.67 -2.71
C LEU A 168 12.11 -9.75 -3.15
N ARG A 169 11.65 -9.73 -4.41
CA ARG A 169 10.70 -10.70 -5.00
C ARG A 169 11.20 -12.14 -4.83
N ASP A 170 12.47 -12.36 -5.13
CA ASP A 170 13.08 -13.69 -5.17
C ASP A 170 13.67 -14.11 -3.81
N SER A 171 13.52 -13.26 -2.78
CA SER A 171 14.07 -13.51 -1.45
C SER A 171 13.33 -14.60 -0.67
N VAL A 172 14.03 -15.19 0.30
CA VAL A 172 13.45 -16.09 1.32
C VAL A 172 12.37 -15.36 2.13
N PHE A 173 12.45 -14.04 2.26
CA PHE A 173 11.43 -13.24 2.93
C PHE A 173 10.11 -13.26 2.15
N ALA A 174 10.16 -12.93 0.85
CA ALA A 174 8.98 -12.90 -0.01
C ALA A 174 8.32 -14.27 -0.20
N ALA A 175 9.10 -15.36 -0.15
CA ALA A 175 8.58 -16.73 -0.21
C ALA A 175 7.54 -17.05 0.89
N ASN A 176 7.51 -16.29 2.00
CA ASN A 176 6.49 -16.43 3.04
C ASN A 176 5.12 -15.84 2.66
N PHE A 177 5.02 -15.08 1.57
CA PHE A 177 3.83 -14.33 1.15
C PHE A 177 3.10 -14.99 -0.03
N LYS A 178 2.89 -16.31 0.00
CA LYS A 178 2.34 -17.09 -1.15
C LYS A 178 1.06 -16.54 -1.77
N LEU A 179 0.13 -16.04 -0.94
CA LEU A 179 -1.13 -15.40 -1.39
C LEU A 179 -1.15 -13.89 -1.08
N GLY A 180 -0.04 -13.38 -0.55
CA GLY A 180 0.10 -12.03 -0.04
C GLY A 180 1.03 -11.15 -0.87
N LEU A 181 1.77 -11.71 -1.82
CA LEU A 181 2.68 -10.96 -2.68
C LEU A 181 1.88 -10.21 -3.75
N ILE A 182 2.13 -8.91 -3.87
CA ILE A 182 1.60 -8.04 -4.91
C ILE A 182 2.79 -7.61 -5.76
N ASP A 183 2.86 -8.13 -6.98
CA ASP A 183 3.91 -7.85 -7.95
C ASP A 183 3.25 -7.26 -9.21
N PRO A 184 3.25 -5.92 -9.37
CA PRO A 184 2.62 -5.28 -10.51
C PRO A 184 3.11 -5.80 -11.86
N VAL A 185 4.39 -6.15 -11.97
CA VAL A 185 5.00 -6.60 -13.23
C VAL A 185 4.52 -8.00 -13.57
N ALA A 186 4.45 -8.89 -12.58
CA ALA A 186 3.90 -10.23 -12.78
C ALA A 186 2.40 -10.19 -13.10
N GLU A 187 1.63 -9.33 -12.43
CA GLU A 187 0.20 -9.15 -12.68
C GLU A 187 -0.08 -8.55 -14.07
N GLU A 188 0.74 -7.59 -14.52
CA GLU A 188 0.67 -7.05 -15.88
C GLU A 188 0.98 -8.14 -16.92
N ALA A 189 2.04 -8.91 -16.71
CA ALA A 189 2.44 -9.98 -17.62
C ALA A 189 1.39 -11.11 -17.72
N ALA A 190 0.67 -11.39 -16.61
CA ALA A 190 -0.46 -12.30 -16.59
C ALA A 190 -1.73 -11.72 -17.23
N GLY A 191 -1.75 -10.42 -17.51
CA GLY A 191 -2.92 -9.70 -18.04
C GLY A 191 -3.97 -9.37 -16.96
N ASP A 192 -3.64 -9.49 -15.68
CA ASP A 192 -4.54 -9.24 -14.55
C ASP A 192 -4.55 -7.77 -14.11
N ALA A 193 -3.52 -7.01 -14.47
CA ALA A 193 -3.40 -5.58 -14.17
C ALA A 193 -2.87 -4.76 -15.36
N TYR A 194 -3.01 -3.45 -15.24
CA TYR A 194 -2.36 -2.46 -16.10
C TYR A 194 -1.31 -1.67 -15.32
N ILE A 195 -0.30 -1.18 -16.02
CA ILE A 195 0.73 -0.28 -15.50
C ILE A 195 0.76 0.96 -16.38
N ALA A 196 0.53 2.13 -15.78
CA ALA A 196 0.70 3.42 -16.42
C ALA A 196 2.16 3.91 -16.31
N ASP A 197 3.09 3.21 -16.97
CA ASP A 197 4.53 3.49 -17.07
C ASP A 197 4.84 4.58 -18.10
N THR A 198 4.37 5.79 -17.82
CA THR A 198 4.49 6.94 -18.71
C THR A 198 4.97 8.19 -17.96
N ASP A 199 5.63 9.11 -18.68
CA ASP A 199 6.04 10.42 -18.16
C ASP A 199 4.93 11.47 -18.26
N LEU A 200 3.72 11.08 -18.68
CA LEU A 200 2.56 11.97 -18.71
C LEU A 200 2.25 12.52 -17.32
N ASP A 201 1.78 13.77 -17.29
CA ASP A 201 1.33 14.41 -16.06
C ASP A 201 0.16 13.63 -15.44
N ARG A 202 0.35 13.19 -14.20
CA ARG A 202 -0.63 12.43 -13.43
C ARG A 202 -1.85 13.26 -13.02
N ALA A 203 -1.79 14.60 -13.17
CA ALA A 203 -2.96 15.47 -13.05
C ALA A 203 -3.88 15.41 -14.29
N ASN A 204 -3.47 14.78 -15.39
CA ASN A 204 -4.27 14.57 -16.59
C ASN A 204 -4.74 13.10 -16.71
N PRO A 205 -5.79 12.69 -15.98
CA PRO A 205 -6.28 11.31 -16.00
C PRO A 205 -6.73 10.87 -17.40
N HIS A 206 -7.27 11.77 -18.22
CA HIS A 206 -7.65 11.45 -19.60
C HIS A 206 -6.44 11.10 -20.46
N GLY A 207 -5.31 11.80 -20.28
CA GLY A 207 -4.06 11.46 -20.95
C GLY A 207 -3.56 10.06 -20.57
N ILE A 208 -3.64 9.72 -19.28
CA ILE A 208 -3.25 8.38 -18.79
C ILE A 208 -4.18 7.31 -19.36
N VAL A 209 -5.51 7.51 -19.36
CA VAL A 209 -6.45 6.56 -19.96
C VAL A 209 -6.14 6.33 -21.44
N ARG A 210 -5.89 7.40 -22.22
CA ARG A 210 -5.53 7.26 -23.65
C ARG A 210 -4.23 6.50 -23.85
N PHE A 211 -3.25 6.68 -22.97
CA PHE A 211 -2.02 5.88 -22.99
C PHE A 211 -2.33 4.39 -22.76
N LEU A 212 -3.18 4.07 -21.79
CA LEU A 212 -3.59 2.69 -21.52
C LEU A 212 -4.37 2.07 -22.69
N GLU A 213 -5.29 2.83 -23.30
CA GLU A 213 -6.02 2.40 -24.51
C GLU A 213 -5.06 2.02 -25.63
N GLN A 214 -4.00 2.82 -25.84
CA GLN A 214 -2.99 2.55 -26.85
C GLN A 214 -2.10 1.35 -26.47
N LYS A 215 -1.62 1.29 -25.23
CA LYS A 215 -0.68 0.25 -24.77
C LYS A 215 -1.33 -1.14 -24.76
N TYR A 216 -2.58 -1.24 -24.33
CA TYR A 216 -3.27 -2.53 -24.15
C TYR A 216 -4.41 -2.78 -25.16
N ALA A 217 -4.55 -1.93 -26.18
CA ALA A 217 -5.63 -2.01 -27.17
C ALA A 217 -7.02 -2.07 -26.51
N LEU A 218 -7.24 -1.17 -25.55
CA LEU A 218 -8.54 -1.03 -24.87
C LEU A 218 -9.46 -0.11 -25.67
N GLU A 219 -10.76 -0.35 -25.56
CA GLU A 219 -11.77 0.48 -26.21
C GLU A 219 -12.68 1.16 -25.18
N GLN A 220 -12.73 2.50 -25.23
CA GLN A 220 -13.57 3.31 -24.35
C GLN A 220 -13.29 3.02 -22.87
N ALA A 221 -12.01 2.96 -22.52
CA ALA A 221 -11.59 2.65 -21.17
C ALA A 221 -11.97 3.80 -20.22
N GLN A 222 -12.36 3.46 -19.00
CA GLN A 222 -12.67 4.42 -17.96
C GLN A 222 -12.02 4.00 -16.64
N ASN A 223 -11.60 4.99 -15.86
CA ASN A 223 -11.15 4.76 -14.50
C ASN A 223 -12.31 4.86 -13.51
N MET A 224 -12.25 4.06 -12.45
CA MET A 224 -13.22 4.06 -11.36
C MET A 224 -12.49 3.98 -10.03
N ASP A 225 -12.83 4.90 -9.14
CA ASP A 225 -12.34 4.87 -7.77
C ASP A 225 -13.29 4.12 -6.85
N MET A 226 -12.74 3.08 -6.22
CA MET A 226 -13.49 2.24 -5.30
C MET A 226 -13.62 2.92 -3.94
N HIS A 227 -14.71 2.59 -3.25
CA HIS A 227 -14.93 2.98 -1.86
C HIS A 227 -15.16 1.72 -1.04
N LEU A 228 -14.68 1.70 0.21
CA LEU A 228 -15.07 0.69 1.18
C LEU A 228 -16.17 1.26 2.07
N ALA A 229 -17.36 0.69 1.98
CA ALA A 229 -18.47 0.99 2.88
C ALA A 229 -18.48 -0.01 4.04
N SER A 230 -18.69 0.48 5.26
CA SER A 230 -18.78 -0.33 6.47
C SER A 230 -19.92 0.17 7.34
N ALA A 231 -20.63 -0.74 7.99
CA ALA A 231 -21.71 -0.40 8.91
C ALA A 231 -21.64 -1.31 10.15
N LEU A 232 -21.81 -0.71 11.32
CA LEU A 232 -21.91 -1.41 12.59
C LEU A 232 -23.23 -1.10 13.27
N VAL A 233 -23.78 -2.14 13.89
CA VAL A 233 -24.97 -2.08 14.74
C VAL A 233 -24.66 -2.83 16.02
N ALA A 234 -25.02 -2.24 17.16
CA ALA A 234 -25.01 -2.95 18.44
C ALA A 234 -26.24 -3.85 18.52
N MET A 235 -26.04 -5.16 18.58
CA MET A 235 -27.14 -6.11 18.79
C MET A 235 -27.43 -6.22 20.29
N PRO A 236 -28.70 -6.16 20.72
CA PRO A 236 -29.08 -6.51 22.09
C PRO A 236 -28.61 -7.93 22.40
N ARG A 237 -28.05 -8.13 23.61
CA ARG A 237 -27.75 -9.46 24.14
C ARG A 237 -29.01 -10.14 24.65
#